data_AF-A0A955S7M8-F1
#
_entry.id   AF-A0A955S7M8-F1
#
_cell.length_a   1.000
_cell.length_b   1.000
_cell.length_c   1.000
_cell.angle_alpha   90.00
_cell.angle_beta   90.00
_cell.angle_gamma   90.00
#
_symmetry.space_group_name_H-M   'P 1'
#
loop_
_entity.id
_entity.type
_entity.pdbx_description
1 polymer ?
#
loop_
_entity_poly.entity_id
_entity_poly.type
_entity_poly.pdbx_seq_one_letter_code
_entity_poly.pdbx_strand_id
1 'polypeptide(L)'
;MMKDIFIKFLKLFNRPVICFGIFLWAMYLRYERLAQRNLWVDETNRLAHTVGDFQSLFKRWSYGDLTYFPGHYLVSYPFVQISQNKWVINIPTILITIFGFYILYKLAQYYYKTIWGFIIAFLVMCFNRELIFHDFEFRAYSFLPALALITLYVLTQIFYRYNDLSKVKRGLLCLSLLLVIWFNLAGMVMVVFLSFFFILDHKEITDRGIVVSRPIRLLIGTVLISVPLWFWYANDTRDNYAYSNLLAGGLTTFQYIANPMVDIIAFLKSIFGALIGFKKFYPFLIPLIVSFLVPHQNRNKLIGFFLVVIILPIETQCLIATLKGYWFLQRQFIWVVPLFAFLLGWACDSLINEFVIQRRNVHKSNV
;
A
#
# COMPACT_ATOMS: atom_id res chain seq x y z
N MET A 1 41.39 -15.31 -11.15
CA MET A 1 41.38 -13.83 -11.23
C MET A 1 40.04 -13.24 -11.68
N MET A 2 39.58 -13.39 -12.93
CA MET A 2 38.25 -12.85 -13.35
C MET A 2 37.08 -13.42 -12.56
N LYS A 3 37.10 -14.73 -12.24
CA LYS A 3 36.08 -15.40 -11.43
C LYS A 3 36.01 -14.83 -10.01
N ASP A 4 37.16 -14.49 -9.42
CA ASP A 4 37.27 -13.95 -8.06
C ASP A 4 36.86 -12.47 -8.00
N ILE A 5 37.18 -11.70 -9.05
CA ILE A 5 36.69 -10.32 -9.22
C ILE A 5 35.18 -10.33 -9.39
N PHE A 6 34.64 -11.22 -10.22
CA PHE A 6 33.19 -11.36 -10.42
C PHE A 6 32.46 -11.83 -9.17
N ILE A 7 33.02 -12.76 -8.39
CA ILE A 7 32.44 -13.18 -7.10
C ILE A 7 32.53 -12.05 -6.06
N LYS A 8 33.63 -11.31 -5.99
CA LYS A 8 33.74 -10.11 -5.13
C LYS A 8 32.76 -9.02 -5.56
N PHE A 9 32.58 -8.82 -6.86
CA PHE A 9 31.60 -7.90 -7.44
C PHE A 9 30.17 -8.32 -7.08
N LEU A 10 29.81 -9.60 -7.27
CA LEU A 10 28.51 -10.16 -6.83
C LEU A 10 28.28 -10.04 -5.31
N LYS A 11 29.34 -10.13 -4.51
CA LYS A 11 29.27 -9.89 -3.05
C LYS A 11 29.10 -8.41 -2.70
N LEU A 12 29.66 -7.49 -3.50
CA LEU A 12 29.45 -6.03 -3.38
C LEU A 12 28.01 -5.64 -3.72
N PHE A 13 27.38 -6.31 -4.68
CA PHE A 13 25.96 -6.16 -5.03
C PHE A 13 25.04 -6.99 -4.12
N ASN A 14 25.21 -6.83 -2.81
CA ASN A 14 24.28 -7.42 -1.85
C ASN A 14 22.90 -6.73 -1.94
N ARG A 15 21.82 -7.49 -1.66
CA ARG A 15 20.42 -7.01 -1.71
C ARG A 15 20.21 -5.64 -1.04
N PRO A 16 20.78 -5.35 0.15
CA PRO A 16 20.60 -4.04 0.78
C PRO A 16 21.19 -2.90 -0.06
N VAL A 17 22.36 -3.08 -0.68
CA VAL A 17 23.06 -2.02 -1.43
C VAL A 17 22.26 -1.65 -2.68
N ILE A 18 21.77 -2.66 -3.42
CA ILE A 18 20.93 -2.42 -4.61
C ILE A 18 19.64 -1.70 -4.22
N CYS A 19 18.93 -2.19 -3.20
CA CYS A 19 17.67 -1.58 -2.75
C CYS A 19 17.91 -0.16 -2.26
N PHE A 20 19.00 0.08 -1.53
CA PHE A 20 19.38 1.39 -1.04
C PHE A 20 19.71 2.37 -2.18
N GLY A 21 20.47 1.93 -3.20
CA GLY A 21 20.74 2.76 -4.37
C GLY A 21 19.48 3.16 -5.14
N ILE A 22 18.58 2.19 -5.37
CA ILE A 22 17.27 2.45 -6.00
C ILE A 22 16.43 3.41 -5.14
N PHE A 23 16.41 3.21 -3.82
CA PHE A 23 15.72 4.08 -2.86
C PHE A 23 16.27 5.51 -2.86
N LEU A 24 17.60 5.71 -2.82
CA LEU A 24 18.21 7.03 -2.83
C LEU A 24 17.80 7.81 -4.08
N TRP A 25 17.83 7.15 -5.24
CA TRP A 25 17.36 7.77 -6.48
C TRP A 25 15.87 8.10 -6.44
N ALA A 26 15.04 7.21 -5.88
CA ALA A 26 13.61 7.44 -5.69
C ALA A 26 13.31 8.67 -4.81
N MET A 27 14.10 8.85 -3.75
CA MET A 27 13.99 9.99 -2.84
C MET A 27 14.42 11.28 -3.51
N TYR A 28 15.47 11.24 -4.33
CA TYR A 28 15.88 12.39 -5.15
C TYR A 28 14.75 12.84 -6.09
N LEU A 29 14.10 11.92 -6.80
CA LEU A 29 12.98 12.25 -7.69
C LEU A 29 11.79 12.90 -6.95
N ARG A 30 11.46 12.40 -5.75
CA ARG A 30 10.40 12.98 -4.90
C ARG A 30 10.79 14.34 -4.36
N TYR A 31 12.06 14.51 -3.97
CA TYR A 31 12.63 15.79 -3.54
C TYR A 31 12.54 16.84 -4.66
N GLU A 32 13.02 16.52 -5.86
CA GLU A 32 12.94 17.40 -7.04
C GLU A 32 11.49 17.81 -7.32
N ARG A 33 10.57 16.84 -7.26
CA ARG A 33 9.14 17.11 -7.47
C ARG A 33 8.56 18.08 -6.43
N LEU A 34 8.87 17.89 -5.15
CA LEU A 34 8.42 18.78 -4.08
C LEU A 34 9.08 20.17 -4.18
N ALA A 35 10.36 20.23 -4.59
CA ALA A 35 11.08 21.48 -4.77
C ALA A 35 10.44 22.36 -5.86
N GLN A 36 10.10 21.75 -7.00
CA GLN A 36 9.58 22.43 -8.19
C GLN A 36 8.09 22.82 -8.10
N ARG A 37 7.33 22.23 -7.16
CA ARG A 37 5.88 22.52 -7.02
C ARG A 37 5.58 23.48 -5.88
N ASN A 38 4.51 24.23 -6.05
CA ASN A 38 3.82 24.91 -4.95
C ASN A 38 2.82 23.96 -4.28
N LEU A 39 2.32 24.35 -3.11
CA LEU A 39 1.21 23.65 -2.46
C LEU A 39 -0.04 23.74 -3.36
N TRP A 40 -0.72 22.62 -3.53
CA TRP A 40 -2.01 22.57 -4.18
C TRP A 40 -3.06 23.34 -3.36
N VAL A 41 -4.13 23.79 -4.02
CA VAL A 41 -5.26 24.45 -3.35
C VAL A 41 -5.76 23.61 -2.16
N ASP A 42 -5.90 22.31 -2.35
CA ASP A 42 -6.30 21.39 -1.28
C ASP A 42 -5.29 21.32 -0.13
N GLU A 43 -3.97 21.38 -0.40
CA GLU A 43 -2.96 21.40 0.66
C GLU A 43 -2.97 22.73 1.41
N THR A 44 -3.13 23.85 0.71
CA THR A 44 -3.24 25.18 1.31
C THR A 44 -4.47 25.28 2.20
N ASN A 45 -5.63 24.78 1.75
CA ASN A 45 -6.84 24.72 2.56
C ASN A 45 -6.60 23.88 3.83
N ARG A 46 -5.97 22.71 3.69
CA ARG A 46 -5.63 21.86 4.84
C ARG A 46 -4.68 22.52 5.80
N LEU A 47 -3.66 23.22 5.30
CA LEU A 47 -2.71 23.97 6.10
C LEU A 47 -3.45 25.03 6.91
N ALA A 48 -4.31 25.83 6.28
CA ALA A 48 -5.12 26.85 6.95
C ALA A 48 -6.00 26.27 8.07
N HIS A 49 -6.58 25.08 7.86
CA HIS A 49 -7.36 24.39 8.88
C HIS A 49 -6.52 23.72 9.99
N THR A 50 -5.22 23.53 9.78
CA THR A 50 -4.32 22.91 10.78
C THR A 50 -3.68 23.96 11.70
N VAL A 51 -3.64 25.22 11.25
CA VAL A 51 -3.10 26.34 12.04
C VAL A 51 -4.06 26.72 13.19
N GLY A 52 -3.48 27.01 14.36
CA GLY A 52 -4.21 27.38 15.57
C GLY A 52 -4.36 26.23 16.57
N ASP A 53 -5.25 26.40 17.55
CA ASP A 53 -5.39 25.50 18.69
C ASP A 53 -5.80 24.07 18.31
N PHE A 54 -5.16 23.08 18.91
CA PHE A 54 -5.43 21.66 18.68
C PHE A 54 -6.89 21.27 18.94
N GLN A 55 -7.53 21.82 19.97
CA GLN A 55 -8.94 21.54 20.25
C GLN A 55 -9.86 22.09 19.16
N SER A 56 -9.47 23.22 18.54
CA SER A 56 -10.21 23.80 17.42
C SER A 56 -10.10 22.93 16.17
N LEU A 57 -9.01 22.19 15.99
CA LEU A 57 -8.84 21.22 14.88
C LEU A 57 -9.96 20.16 14.89
N PHE A 58 -10.22 19.53 16.04
CA PHE A 58 -11.27 18.52 16.16
C PHE A 58 -12.67 19.08 15.91
N LYS A 59 -12.92 20.34 16.32
CA LYS A 59 -14.22 21.00 16.16
C LYS A 59 -14.45 21.57 14.75
N ARG A 60 -13.41 22.04 14.07
CA ARG A 60 -13.49 22.64 12.72
C ARG A 60 -13.65 21.60 11.62
N TRP A 61 -13.27 20.36 11.89
CA TRP A 61 -13.28 19.26 10.91
C TRP A 61 -14.59 18.46 10.89
N SER A 62 -15.61 18.88 11.63
CA SER A 62 -16.98 18.33 11.54
C SER A 62 -17.69 18.65 10.20
N TYR A 63 -17.00 19.29 9.25
CA TYR A 63 -17.52 19.63 7.93
C TYR A 63 -17.18 18.57 6.87
N GLY A 64 -17.99 17.52 6.82
CA GLY A 64 -18.60 17.08 5.55
C GLY A 64 -17.83 16.18 4.58
N ASP A 65 -16.70 15.55 4.94
CA ASP A 65 -16.12 14.51 4.09
C ASP A 65 -15.89 13.21 4.87
N LEU A 66 -16.84 12.28 4.68
CA LEU A 66 -16.86 10.92 5.23
C LEU A 66 -15.59 10.10 4.93
N THR A 67 -14.68 10.61 4.09
CA THR A 67 -13.41 9.95 3.77
C THR A 67 -12.22 10.38 4.66
N TYR A 68 -12.34 11.45 5.45
CA TYR A 68 -11.24 11.97 6.28
C TYR A 68 -11.43 11.69 7.77
N PHE A 69 -10.77 10.64 8.26
CA PHE A 69 -10.39 10.61 9.67
C PHE A 69 -9.14 11.51 9.85
N PRO A 70 -8.96 12.18 11.01
CA PRO A 70 -7.91 13.18 11.17
C PRO A 70 -6.48 12.60 11.28
N GLY A 71 -6.24 11.32 10.94
CA GLY A 71 -4.94 10.66 11.12
C GLY A 71 -3.76 11.45 10.56
N HIS A 72 -3.88 11.93 9.31
CA HIS A 72 -2.87 12.81 8.72
C HIS A 72 -2.66 14.10 9.53
N TYR A 73 -3.72 14.73 10.00
CA TYR A 73 -3.65 15.98 10.76
C TYR A 73 -2.99 15.78 12.11
N LEU A 74 -3.31 14.69 12.81
CA LEU A 74 -2.72 14.39 14.11
C LEU A 74 -1.20 14.25 14.00
N VAL A 75 -0.71 13.60 12.95
CA VAL A 75 0.72 13.44 12.73
C VAL A 75 1.37 14.74 12.26
N SER A 76 0.68 15.51 11.41
CA SER A 76 1.23 16.71 10.79
C SER A 76 1.12 17.99 11.64
N TYR A 77 0.17 18.04 12.57
CA TYR A 77 -0.10 19.18 13.44
C TYR A 77 1.15 19.78 14.10
N PRO A 78 2.00 19.01 14.82
CA PRO A 78 3.17 19.59 15.48
C PRO A 78 4.12 20.28 14.50
N PHE A 79 4.26 19.79 13.28
CA PHE A 79 5.13 20.37 12.26
C PHE A 79 4.57 21.69 11.70
N VAL A 80 3.25 21.75 11.52
CA VAL A 80 2.57 23.00 11.12
C VAL A 80 2.73 24.09 12.17
N GLN A 81 2.67 23.73 13.46
CA GLN A 81 2.86 24.70 14.55
C GLN A 81 4.30 25.21 14.63
N ILE A 82 5.29 24.40 14.24
CA ILE A 82 6.70 24.81 14.19
C ILE A 82 6.94 25.76 13.00
N SER A 83 6.42 25.43 11.83
CA SER A 83 6.60 26.25 10.63
C SER A 83 5.55 25.93 9.57
N GLN A 84 5.09 26.96 8.85
CA GLN A 84 4.27 26.81 7.65
C GLN A 84 5.12 26.62 6.37
N ASN A 85 6.44 26.50 6.51
CA ASN A 85 7.31 26.18 5.39
C ASN A 85 6.96 24.81 4.79
N LYS A 86 6.83 24.75 3.46
CA LYS A 86 6.42 23.53 2.73
C LYS A 86 7.28 22.30 3.06
N TRP A 87 8.56 22.49 3.37
CA TRP A 87 9.45 21.38 3.71
C TRP A 87 9.18 20.84 5.11
N VAL A 88 8.97 21.73 6.09
CA VAL A 88 8.73 21.36 7.48
C VAL A 88 7.41 20.61 7.63
N ILE A 89 6.33 21.13 7.01
CA ILE A 89 5.01 20.48 7.09
C ILE A 89 4.97 19.11 6.41
N ASN A 90 5.88 18.84 5.47
CA ASN A 90 5.98 17.56 4.77
C ASN A 90 6.97 16.57 5.42
N ILE A 91 7.69 16.94 6.49
CA ILE A 91 8.60 16.01 7.21
C ILE A 91 7.89 14.68 7.55
N PRO A 92 6.65 14.67 8.09
CA PRO A 92 5.93 13.41 8.33
C PRO A 92 5.79 12.51 7.10
N THR A 93 5.46 13.10 5.95
CA THR A 93 5.26 12.39 4.68
C THR A 93 6.58 11.83 4.14
N ILE A 94 7.68 12.56 4.33
CA ILE A 94 9.04 12.11 4.00
C ILE A 94 9.43 10.92 4.89
N LEU A 95 9.24 11.05 6.20
CA LEU A 95 9.61 10.01 7.17
C LEU A 95 8.79 8.73 6.95
N ILE A 96 7.47 8.84 6.74
CA ILE A 96 6.63 7.65 6.50
C ILE A 96 6.97 6.99 5.16
N THR A 97 7.38 7.74 4.15
CA THR A 97 7.86 7.20 2.87
C THR A 97 9.14 6.38 3.07
N ILE A 98 10.12 6.93 3.79
CA ILE A 98 11.37 6.22 4.14
C ILE A 98 11.05 4.94 4.93
N PHE A 99 10.15 5.03 5.89
CA PHE A 99 9.71 3.89 6.68
C PHE A 99 9.01 2.84 5.81
N GLY A 100 8.16 3.25 4.86
CA GLY A 100 7.51 2.37 3.89
C GLY A 100 8.52 1.57 3.07
N PHE A 101 9.58 2.20 2.58
CA PHE A 101 10.67 1.50 1.87
C PHE A 101 11.40 0.47 2.75
N TYR A 102 11.65 0.83 4.02
CA TYR A 102 12.22 -0.11 4.97
C TYR A 102 11.30 -1.32 5.22
N ILE A 103 9.98 -1.11 5.34
CA ILE A 103 9.02 -2.19 5.51
C ILE A 103 8.93 -3.06 4.24
N LEU A 104 8.93 -2.47 3.03
CA LEU A 104 9.03 -3.23 1.78
C LEU A 104 10.27 -4.12 1.78
N TYR A 105 11.43 -3.58 2.17
CA TYR A 105 12.66 -4.36 2.27
C TYR A 105 12.50 -5.55 3.23
N LYS A 106 11.91 -5.34 4.41
CA LYS A 106 11.66 -6.42 5.38
C LYS A 106 10.69 -7.48 4.87
N LEU A 107 9.63 -7.08 4.18
CA LEU A 107 8.72 -8.01 3.52
C LEU A 107 9.44 -8.80 2.41
N ALA A 108 10.21 -8.13 1.57
CA ALA A 108 11.02 -8.75 0.53
C ALA A 108 12.03 -9.76 1.11
N GLN A 109 12.68 -9.45 2.24
CA GLN A 109 13.55 -10.40 2.95
C GLN A 109 12.83 -11.67 3.40
N TYR A 110 11.56 -11.55 3.78
CA TYR A 110 10.76 -12.68 4.23
C TYR A 110 10.29 -13.54 3.04
N TYR A 111 9.72 -12.91 2.01
CA TYR A 111 9.07 -13.60 0.90
C TYR A 111 10.01 -13.98 -0.25
N TYR A 112 11.05 -13.19 -0.56
CA TYR A 112 11.87 -13.39 -1.75
C TYR A 112 13.16 -14.14 -1.47
N LYS A 113 13.46 -15.13 -2.31
CA LYS A 113 14.66 -15.97 -2.23
C LYS A 113 15.79 -15.49 -3.13
N THR A 114 15.50 -14.69 -4.15
CA THR A 114 16.42 -14.20 -5.18
C THR A 114 16.52 -12.67 -5.16
N ILE A 115 17.56 -12.11 -5.79
CA ILE A 115 17.73 -10.67 -5.93
C ILE A 115 16.71 -10.04 -6.89
N TRP A 116 16.20 -10.82 -7.86
CA TRP A 116 15.31 -10.33 -8.91
C TRP A 116 13.95 -9.88 -8.36
N GLY A 117 13.42 -10.60 -7.36
CA GLY A 117 12.21 -10.16 -6.66
C GLY A 117 12.38 -8.79 -6.01
N PHE A 118 13.54 -8.53 -5.39
CA PHE A 118 13.85 -7.22 -4.80
C PHE A 118 13.93 -6.15 -5.87
N ILE A 119 14.70 -6.39 -6.94
CA ILE A 119 14.89 -5.41 -8.02
C ILE A 119 13.54 -5.00 -8.61
N ILE A 120 12.67 -5.97 -8.96
CA ILE A 120 11.38 -5.66 -9.59
C ILE A 120 10.47 -4.90 -8.61
N ALA A 121 10.32 -5.37 -7.38
CA ALA A 121 9.46 -4.69 -6.40
C ALA A 121 9.93 -3.26 -6.12
N PHE A 122 11.24 -3.06 -5.94
CA PHE A 122 11.81 -1.73 -5.71
C PHE A 122 11.74 -0.85 -6.95
N LEU A 123 12.03 -1.35 -8.16
CA LEU A 123 11.91 -0.54 -9.38
C LEU A 123 10.48 -0.06 -9.57
N VAL A 124 9.48 -0.92 -9.43
CA VAL A 124 8.07 -0.54 -9.60
C VAL A 124 7.67 0.47 -8.52
N MET A 125 7.94 0.21 -7.23
CA MET A 125 7.54 1.14 -6.16
C MET A 125 8.29 2.49 -6.23
N CYS A 126 9.61 2.46 -6.40
CA CYS A 126 10.45 3.66 -6.34
C CYS A 126 10.20 4.62 -7.51
N PHE A 127 9.96 4.07 -8.70
CA PHE A 127 9.81 4.84 -9.94
C PHE A 127 8.36 4.90 -10.43
N ASN A 128 7.39 4.48 -9.62
CA ASN A 128 5.98 4.69 -9.94
C ASN A 128 5.68 6.20 -9.96
N ARG A 129 5.16 6.69 -11.10
CA ARG A 129 4.88 8.11 -11.31
C ARG A 129 3.86 8.67 -10.31
N GLU A 130 2.82 7.92 -9.99
CA GLU A 130 1.78 8.35 -9.06
C GLU A 130 2.36 8.49 -7.65
N LEU A 131 3.18 7.53 -7.20
CA LEU A 131 3.86 7.62 -5.90
C LEU A 131 4.83 8.79 -5.84
N ILE A 132 5.64 9.02 -6.88
CA ILE A 132 6.54 10.19 -6.92
C ILE A 132 5.75 11.50 -6.80
N PHE A 133 4.56 11.57 -7.40
CA PHE A 133 3.73 12.76 -7.36
C PHE A 133 3.08 12.97 -6.00
N HIS A 134 2.61 11.90 -5.36
CA HIS A 134 1.73 11.97 -4.20
C HIS A 134 2.40 11.71 -2.84
N ASP A 135 3.58 11.06 -2.79
CA ASP A 135 4.23 10.63 -1.53
C ASP A 135 4.67 11.80 -0.63
N PHE A 136 4.95 12.98 -1.19
CA PHE A 136 5.36 14.18 -0.45
C PHE A 136 4.27 15.27 -0.46
N GLU A 137 3.01 14.89 -0.63
CA GLU A 137 1.90 15.82 -0.52
C GLU A 137 1.38 15.87 0.91
N PHE A 138 1.00 17.07 1.35
CA PHE A 138 0.42 17.37 2.65
C PHE A 138 -1.04 16.90 2.75
N ARG A 139 -1.26 15.63 2.40
CA ARG A 139 -2.57 14.98 2.28
C ARG A 139 -2.47 13.53 2.72
N ALA A 140 -3.60 12.95 3.12
CA ALA A 140 -3.62 11.61 3.70
C ALA A 140 -3.07 10.51 2.76
N TYR A 141 -3.20 10.68 1.44
CA TYR A 141 -2.76 9.68 0.47
C TYR A 141 -1.24 9.49 0.40
N SER A 142 -0.43 10.42 0.92
CA SER A 142 1.03 10.23 1.02
C SER A 142 1.41 9.15 2.05
N PHE A 143 0.56 8.91 3.04
CA PHE A 143 0.78 7.89 4.07
C PHE A 143 0.26 6.51 3.64
N LEU A 144 -0.79 6.48 2.82
CA LEU A 144 -1.52 5.24 2.52
C LEU A 144 -0.63 4.12 1.92
N PRO A 145 0.33 4.39 1.02
CA PRO A 145 1.24 3.36 0.50
C PRO A 145 2.05 2.67 1.61
N ALA A 146 2.61 3.45 2.55
CA ALA A 146 3.36 2.90 3.67
C ALA A 146 2.45 2.16 4.65
N LEU A 147 1.25 2.68 4.93
CA LEU A 147 0.26 2.00 5.80
C LEU A 147 -0.20 0.66 5.22
N ALA A 148 -0.32 0.54 3.90
CA ALA A 148 -0.62 -0.73 3.23
C ALA A 148 0.49 -1.77 3.47
N LEU A 149 1.75 -1.38 3.33
CA LEU A 149 2.90 -2.24 3.61
C LEU A 149 3.01 -2.60 5.10
N ILE A 150 2.77 -1.64 6.00
CA ILE A 150 2.72 -1.88 7.45
C ILE A 150 1.63 -2.90 7.77
N THR A 151 0.46 -2.78 7.17
CA THR A 151 -0.66 -3.70 7.38
C THR A 151 -0.28 -5.12 6.93
N LEU A 152 0.29 -5.26 5.73
CA LEU A 152 0.79 -6.55 5.22
C LEU A 152 1.86 -7.15 6.16
N TYR A 153 2.78 -6.33 6.65
CA TYR A 153 3.83 -6.76 7.58
C TYR A 153 3.27 -7.20 8.92
N VAL A 154 2.38 -6.41 9.52
CA VAL A 154 1.73 -6.70 10.80
C VAL A 154 0.93 -7.99 10.71
N LEU A 155 0.13 -8.16 9.66
CA LEU A 155 -0.64 -9.38 9.45
C LEU A 155 0.25 -10.61 9.22
N THR A 156 1.36 -10.45 8.49
CA THR A 156 2.39 -11.51 8.38
C THR A 156 2.90 -11.95 9.76
N GLN A 157 3.18 -11.00 10.68
CA GLN A 157 3.60 -11.33 12.04
C GLN A 157 2.48 -12.01 12.84
N ILE A 158 1.25 -11.49 12.76
CA ILE A 158 0.10 -12.02 13.50
C ILE A 158 -0.20 -13.45 13.08
N PHE A 159 -0.24 -13.75 11.78
CA PHE A 159 -0.64 -15.07 11.29
C PHE A 159 0.47 -16.11 11.39
N TYR A 160 1.69 -15.79 10.99
CA TYR A 160 2.78 -16.79 10.95
C TYR A 160 3.58 -16.90 12.25
N ARG A 161 3.52 -15.89 13.14
CA ARG A 161 4.33 -15.85 14.38
C ARG A 161 3.50 -15.66 15.63
N TYR A 162 2.17 -15.85 15.57
CA TYR A 162 1.27 -15.58 16.70
C TYR A 162 1.78 -16.14 18.03
N ASN A 163 2.15 -17.42 18.03
CA ASN A 163 2.54 -18.16 19.23
C ASN A 163 3.87 -17.66 19.82
N ASP A 164 4.77 -17.15 18.98
CA ASP A 164 6.08 -16.64 19.39
C ASP A 164 6.03 -15.17 19.86
N LEU A 165 4.94 -14.47 19.58
CA LEU A 165 4.77 -13.08 19.99
C LEU A 165 4.38 -13.00 21.47
N SER A 166 5.11 -12.16 22.22
CA SER A 166 4.73 -11.80 23.59
C SER A 166 3.40 -11.03 23.61
N LYS A 167 2.71 -11.03 24.76
CA LYS A 167 1.44 -10.29 24.94
C LYS A 167 1.56 -8.81 24.57
N VAL A 168 2.67 -8.17 24.96
CA VAL A 168 2.96 -6.76 24.62
C VAL A 168 3.08 -6.57 23.12
N LYS A 169 3.84 -7.43 22.43
CA LYS A 169 3.97 -7.35 20.96
C LYS A 169 2.62 -7.53 20.27
N ARG A 170 1.78 -8.46 20.72
CA ARG A 170 0.42 -8.64 20.19
C ARG A 170 -0.41 -7.37 20.36
N GLY A 171 -0.41 -6.77 21.55
CA GLY A 171 -1.09 -5.50 21.82
C GLY A 171 -0.64 -4.36 20.91
N LEU A 172 0.68 -4.21 20.69
CA LEU A 172 1.23 -3.20 19.79
C LEU A 172 0.84 -3.44 18.32
N LEU A 173 0.79 -4.69 17.88
CA LEU A 173 0.32 -5.03 16.53
C LEU A 173 -1.18 -4.72 16.36
N CYS A 174 -2.02 -5.02 17.35
CA CYS A 174 -3.44 -4.63 17.34
C CYS A 174 -3.60 -3.11 17.28
N LEU A 175 -2.85 -2.38 18.12
CA LEU A 175 -2.87 -0.93 18.15
C LEU A 175 -2.46 -0.36 16.78
N SER A 176 -1.44 -0.95 16.14
CA SER A 176 -1.01 -0.54 14.80
C SER A 176 -2.14 -0.70 13.76
N LEU A 177 -2.87 -1.82 13.78
CA LEU A 177 -4.02 -2.03 12.89
C LEU A 177 -5.16 -1.05 13.18
N LEU A 178 -5.45 -0.79 14.46
CA LEU A 178 -6.46 0.20 14.86
C LEU A 178 -6.09 1.59 14.32
N LEU A 179 -4.83 2.00 14.48
CA LEU A 179 -4.33 3.27 13.97
C LEU A 179 -4.42 3.36 12.44
N VAL A 180 -4.20 2.25 11.70
CA VAL A 180 -4.41 2.23 10.24
C VAL A 180 -5.88 2.45 9.89
N ILE A 181 -6.81 1.75 10.54
CA ILE A 181 -8.26 1.92 10.31
C ILE A 181 -8.69 3.36 10.60
N TRP A 182 -8.12 3.93 11.66
CA TRP A 182 -8.35 5.31 12.07
C TRP A 182 -7.53 6.33 11.27
N PHE A 183 -6.69 5.92 10.34
CA PHE A 183 -5.94 6.91 9.57
C PHE A 183 -6.80 7.50 8.45
N ASN A 184 -7.54 6.64 7.76
CA ASN A 184 -8.35 6.98 6.59
C ASN A 184 -9.34 5.85 6.28
N LEU A 185 -10.44 6.12 5.56
CA LEU A 185 -11.37 5.08 5.09
C LEU A 185 -10.65 3.96 4.31
N ALA A 186 -9.64 4.31 3.51
CA ALA A 186 -8.80 3.32 2.81
C ALA A 186 -8.10 2.36 3.78
N GLY A 187 -7.78 2.79 5.00
CA GLY A 187 -7.19 1.93 6.04
C GLY A 187 -8.12 0.80 6.48
N MET A 188 -9.42 1.04 6.55
CA MET A 188 -10.41 -0.02 6.81
C MET A 188 -10.40 -1.05 5.68
N VAL A 189 -10.42 -0.58 4.44
CA VAL A 189 -10.35 -1.42 3.23
C VAL A 189 -9.06 -2.26 3.22
N MET A 190 -7.91 -1.66 3.52
CA MET A 190 -6.62 -2.35 3.63
C MET A 190 -6.68 -3.50 4.64
N VAL A 191 -7.14 -3.23 5.87
CA VAL A 191 -7.16 -4.23 6.94
C VAL A 191 -8.11 -5.37 6.60
N VAL A 192 -9.30 -5.07 6.07
CA VAL A 192 -10.29 -6.10 5.71
C VAL A 192 -9.77 -7.02 4.62
N PHE A 193 -9.33 -6.49 3.48
CA PHE A 193 -8.92 -7.31 2.34
C PHE A 193 -7.62 -8.06 2.61
N LEU A 194 -6.62 -7.43 3.23
CA LEU A 194 -5.38 -8.14 3.61
C LEU A 194 -5.67 -9.23 4.65
N SER A 195 -6.51 -8.96 5.65
CA SER A 195 -6.91 -9.99 6.63
C SER A 195 -7.62 -11.16 5.94
N PHE A 196 -8.53 -10.87 5.01
CA PHE A 196 -9.23 -11.89 4.25
C PHE A 196 -8.27 -12.77 3.45
N PHE A 197 -7.27 -12.18 2.78
CA PHE A 197 -6.20 -12.93 2.12
C PHE A 197 -5.47 -13.88 3.08
N PHE A 198 -5.04 -13.40 4.25
CA PHE A 198 -4.34 -14.26 5.22
C PHE A 198 -5.22 -15.39 5.79
N ILE A 199 -6.51 -15.12 5.99
CA ILE A 199 -7.47 -16.15 6.43
C ILE A 199 -7.60 -17.24 5.37
N LEU A 200 -7.70 -16.87 4.09
CA LEU A 200 -7.73 -17.83 2.99
C LEU A 200 -6.42 -18.62 2.87
N ASP A 201 -5.27 -17.95 2.95
CA ASP A 201 -3.95 -18.58 2.87
C ASP A 201 -3.70 -19.60 4.00
N HIS A 202 -4.24 -19.35 5.20
CA HIS A 202 -4.04 -20.23 6.36
C HIS A 202 -5.04 -21.38 6.45
N LYS A 203 -6.17 -21.32 5.74
CA LYS A 203 -7.11 -22.46 5.69
C LYS A 203 -6.46 -23.70 5.10
N GLU A 204 -5.53 -23.55 4.16
CA GLU A 204 -4.80 -24.67 3.53
C GLU A 204 -3.73 -25.30 4.44
N ILE A 205 -3.26 -24.58 5.48
CA ILE A 205 -2.10 -25.00 6.29
C ILE A 205 -2.50 -25.87 7.50
N THR A 206 -3.79 -25.92 7.87
CA THR A 206 -4.21 -26.59 9.11
C THR A 206 -5.47 -27.44 8.97
N ASP A 207 -5.27 -28.76 8.92
CA ASP A 207 -6.24 -29.79 9.39
C ASP A 207 -6.54 -29.69 10.91
N ARG A 208 -5.95 -28.70 11.61
CA ARG A 208 -6.07 -28.49 13.06
C ARG A 208 -6.57 -27.07 13.38
N GLY A 209 -7.83 -26.77 13.06
CA GLY A 209 -8.50 -25.45 13.13
C GLY A 209 -8.35 -24.59 14.41
N ILE A 210 -7.67 -25.09 15.45
CA ILE A 210 -7.35 -24.37 16.68
C ILE A 210 -6.36 -23.22 16.44
N VAL A 211 -5.39 -23.36 15.52
CA VAL A 211 -4.28 -22.39 15.36
C VAL A 211 -4.75 -21.08 14.71
N VAL A 212 -5.64 -21.13 13.71
CA VAL A 212 -6.11 -19.94 12.98
C VAL A 212 -7.16 -19.15 13.79
N SER A 213 -7.86 -19.79 14.71
CA SER A 213 -8.91 -19.15 15.54
C SER A 213 -8.41 -17.99 16.40
N ARG A 214 -7.12 -17.97 16.78
CA ARG A 214 -6.55 -16.93 17.66
C ARG A 214 -6.24 -15.64 16.88
N PRO A 215 -5.49 -15.66 15.76
CA PRO A 215 -5.39 -14.51 14.85
C PRO A 215 -6.74 -13.92 14.44
N ILE A 216 -7.71 -14.78 14.07
CA ILE A 216 -9.04 -14.32 13.65
C ILE A 216 -9.76 -13.58 14.79
N ARG A 217 -9.77 -14.14 16.01
CA ARG A 217 -10.40 -13.46 17.16
C ARG A 217 -9.77 -12.09 17.46
N LEU A 218 -8.45 -11.99 17.34
CA LEU A 218 -7.73 -10.73 17.53
C LEU A 218 -8.15 -9.70 16.47
N LEU A 219 -8.26 -10.10 15.21
CA LEU A 219 -8.71 -9.22 14.13
C LEU A 219 -10.17 -8.80 14.29
N ILE A 220 -11.06 -9.74 14.62
CA ILE A 220 -12.48 -9.44 14.90
C ILE A 220 -12.57 -8.43 16.03
N GLY A 221 -11.85 -8.63 17.14
CA GLY A 221 -11.83 -7.65 18.24
C GLY A 221 -11.33 -6.27 17.79
N THR A 222 -10.29 -6.22 16.94
CA THR A 222 -9.77 -4.97 16.40
C THR A 222 -10.81 -4.25 15.54
N VAL A 223 -11.51 -4.97 14.66
CA VAL A 223 -12.57 -4.43 13.79
C VAL A 223 -13.78 -3.98 14.61
N LEU A 224 -14.22 -4.78 15.58
CA LEU A 224 -15.36 -4.47 16.45
C LEU A 224 -15.14 -3.24 17.32
N ILE A 225 -13.90 -2.93 17.69
CA ILE A 225 -13.57 -1.69 18.42
C ILE A 225 -13.46 -0.51 17.44
N SER A 226 -12.75 -0.71 16.33
CA SER A 226 -12.39 0.39 15.43
C SER A 226 -13.55 0.89 14.59
N VAL A 227 -14.42 0.01 14.08
CA VAL A 227 -15.52 0.37 13.17
C VAL A 227 -16.61 1.19 13.85
N PRO A 228 -17.13 0.84 15.03
CA PRO A 228 -18.15 1.67 15.70
C PRO A 228 -17.63 3.07 16.04
N LEU A 229 -16.37 3.18 16.49
CA LEU A 229 -15.76 4.47 16.77
C LEU A 229 -15.54 5.30 15.49
N TRP A 230 -15.21 4.64 14.38
CA TRP A 230 -15.17 5.29 13.07
C TRP A 230 -16.55 5.82 12.66
N PHE A 231 -17.61 5.01 12.80
CA PHE A 231 -18.98 5.44 12.50
C PHE A 231 -19.45 6.57 13.40
N TRP A 232 -19.13 6.52 14.69
CA TRP A 232 -19.42 7.61 15.63
C TRP A 232 -18.78 8.92 15.15
N TYR A 233 -17.49 8.89 14.80
CA TYR A 233 -16.80 10.05 14.26
C TYR A 233 -17.40 10.55 12.94
N ALA A 234 -17.69 9.63 12.00
CA ALA A 234 -18.25 9.97 10.70
C ALA A 234 -19.66 10.58 10.81
N ASN A 235 -20.50 10.08 11.72
CA ASN A 235 -21.88 10.54 11.88
C ASN A 235 -22.00 11.90 12.61
N ASP A 236 -21.04 12.28 13.45
CA ASP A 236 -21.06 13.57 14.16
C ASP A 236 -20.64 14.75 13.27
N THR A 237 -20.17 14.48 12.04
CA THR A 237 -19.89 15.49 11.02
C THR A 237 -21.18 15.97 10.33
N ARG A 238 -21.92 16.86 11.02
CA ARG A 238 -23.29 17.28 10.67
C ARG A 238 -23.45 18.05 9.35
N ASP A 239 -22.38 18.53 8.72
CA ASP A 239 -22.46 19.37 7.51
C ASP A 239 -22.20 18.61 6.19
N ASN A 240 -22.92 17.50 5.97
CA ASN A 240 -23.01 16.82 4.66
C ASN A 240 -23.72 17.66 3.58
N TYR A 241 -24.26 18.83 3.93
CA TYR A 241 -24.95 19.74 3.01
C TYR A 241 -24.03 20.27 1.88
N ALA A 242 -22.75 20.51 2.16
CA ALA A 242 -21.80 20.97 1.12
C ALA A 242 -21.54 19.92 0.02
N TYR A 243 -21.58 18.62 0.36
CA TYR A 243 -21.39 17.53 -0.60
C TYR A 243 -22.59 17.38 -1.54
N SER A 244 -23.81 17.60 -1.03
CA SER A 244 -25.04 17.54 -1.83
C SER A 244 -25.10 18.60 -2.94
N ASN A 245 -24.59 19.81 -2.67
CA ASN A 245 -24.53 20.89 -3.66
C ASN A 245 -23.41 20.69 -4.70
N LEU A 246 -22.33 20.00 -4.34
CA LEU A 246 -21.21 19.72 -5.24
C LEU A 246 -21.53 18.56 -6.20
N LEU A 247 -22.28 17.56 -5.74
CA LEU A 247 -22.83 16.48 -6.58
C LEU A 247 -23.94 16.95 -7.52
N ALA A 248 -24.72 17.97 -7.11
CA ALA A 248 -25.73 18.59 -7.97
C ALA A 248 -25.13 19.28 -9.22
N GLY A 249 -23.81 19.54 -9.23
CA GLY A 249 -23.09 20.16 -10.36
C GLY A 249 -22.76 19.24 -11.54
N GLY A 250 -23.20 17.98 -11.54
CA GLY A 250 -23.05 17.08 -12.71
C GLY A 250 -21.67 16.45 -12.85
N LEU A 251 -21.06 16.00 -11.75
CA LEU A 251 -19.80 15.24 -11.82
C LEU A 251 -20.01 13.90 -12.55
N THR A 252 -19.09 13.57 -13.46
CA THR A 252 -19.08 12.27 -14.13
C THR A 252 -17.99 11.39 -13.52
N THR A 253 -18.37 10.23 -12.96
CA THR A 253 -17.44 9.32 -12.28
C THR A 253 -16.21 8.96 -13.13
N PHE A 254 -16.42 8.76 -14.44
CA PHE A 254 -15.40 8.35 -15.40
C PHE A 254 -14.89 9.52 -16.26
N GLN A 255 -14.84 10.74 -15.72
CA GLN A 255 -14.33 11.91 -16.44
C GLN A 255 -12.84 11.77 -16.82
N TYR A 256 -12.04 11.17 -15.93
CA TYR A 256 -10.57 11.14 -16.05
C TYR A 256 -10.00 9.74 -16.31
N ILE A 257 -10.84 8.71 -16.27
CA ILE A 257 -10.51 7.31 -16.56
C ILE A 257 -11.61 6.78 -17.46
N ALA A 258 -11.27 5.99 -18.49
CA ALA A 258 -12.25 5.45 -19.43
C ALA A 258 -13.38 4.69 -18.71
N ASN A 259 -14.63 4.87 -19.15
CA ASN A 259 -15.76 4.16 -18.56
C ASN A 259 -15.68 2.66 -18.93
N PRO A 260 -15.64 1.73 -17.97
CA PRO A 260 -15.53 0.30 -18.26
C PRO A 260 -16.72 -0.27 -19.05
N MET A 261 -17.89 0.39 -19.02
CA MET A 261 -19.06 0.01 -19.83
C MET A 261 -18.94 0.44 -21.30
N VAL A 262 -18.02 1.37 -21.61
CA VAL A 262 -17.80 1.91 -22.97
C VAL A 262 -16.51 1.32 -23.57
N ASP A 263 -15.41 1.34 -22.83
CA ASP A 263 -14.11 0.81 -23.27
C ASP A 263 -13.37 0.17 -22.08
N ILE A 264 -13.65 -1.12 -21.87
CA ILE A 264 -13.01 -1.92 -20.81
C ILE A 264 -11.50 -2.05 -21.01
N ILE A 265 -11.00 -2.05 -22.25
CA ILE A 265 -9.57 -2.21 -22.53
C ILE A 265 -8.83 -0.94 -22.13
N ALA A 266 -9.35 0.24 -22.49
CA ALA A 266 -8.78 1.51 -22.06
C ALA A 266 -8.86 1.67 -20.53
N PHE A 267 -9.97 1.25 -19.91
CA PHE A 267 -10.10 1.26 -18.45
C PHE A 267 -9.00 0.42 -17.79
N LEU A 268 -8.85 -0.85 -18.21
CA LEU A 268 -7.82 -1.74 -17.68
C LEU A 268 -6.40 -1.19 -17.93
N LYS A 269 -6.14 -0.64 -19.12
CA LYS A 269 -4.85 0.03 -19.42
C LYS A 269 -4.58 1.19 -18.48
N SER A 270 -5.59 1.99 -18.12
CA SER A 270 -5.43 3.09 -17.15
C SER A 270 -5.16 2.57 -15.74
N ILE A 271 -5.83 1.50 -15.30
CA ILE A 271 -5.61 0.89 -13.98
C ILE A 271 -4.21 0.28 -13.88
N PHE A 272 -3.86 -0.64 -14.77
CA PHE A 272 -2.53 -1.27 -14.76
C PHE A 272 -1.42 -0.27 -15.10
N GLY A 273 -1.72 0.74 -15.91
CA GLY A 273 -0.83 1.86 -16.19
C GLY A 273 -0.48 2.65 -14.92
N ALA A 274 -1.47 2.93 -14.06
CA ALA A 274 -1.26 3.59 -12.77
C ALA A 274 -0.51 2.68 -11.77
N LEU A 275 -0.85 1.39 -11.73
CA LEU A 275 -0.18 0.42 -10.84
C LEU A 275 1.29 0.22 -11.19
N ILE A 276 1.64 0.16 -12.49
CA ILE A 276 3.04 0.08 -12.94
C ILE A 276 3.72 1.45 -12.87
N GLY A 277 3.01 2.53 -13.17
CA GLY A 277 3.48 3.92 -13.14
C GLY A 277 4.41 4.33 -14.29
N PHE A 278 5.14 3.38 -14.89
CA PHE A 278 6.07 3.66 -15.99
C PHE A 278 6.00 2.64 -17.12
N LYS A 279 5.75 3.08 -18.36
CA LYS A 279 5.56 2.19 -19.52
C LYS A 279 6.71 1.21 -19.75
N LYS A 280 7.96 1.63 -19.48
CA LYS A 280 9.15 0.76 -19.65
C LYS A 280 9.16 -0.44 -18.69
N PHE A 281 8.32 -0.45 -17.65
CA PHE A 281 8.18 -1.56 -16.72
C PHE A 281 7.04 -2.52 -17.05
N TYR A 282 6.30 -2.30 -18.15
CA TYR A 282 5.26 -3.24 -18.59
C TYR A 282 5.77 -4.67 -18.78
N PRO A 283 7.02 -4.92 -19.23
CA PRO A 283 7.57 -6.28 -19.26
C PRO A 283 7.57 -7.01 -17.91
N PHE A 284 7.53 -6.29 -16.77
CA PHE A 284 7.43 -6.92 -15.45
C PHE A 284 6.06 -7.55 -15.17
N LEU A 285 5.05 -7.33 -16.03
CA LEU A 285 3.79 -8.06 -16.00
C LEU A 285 3.92 -9.49 -16.54
N ILE A 286 4.94 -9.79 -17.37
CA ILE A 286 5.13 -11.12 -17.95
C ILE A 286 5.35 -12.18 -16.86
N PRO A 287 6.27 -11.99 -15.88
CA PRO A 287 6.40 -12.92 -14.76
C PRO A 287 5.10 -13.16 -13.99
N LEU A 288 4.25 -12.14 -13.82
CA LEU A 288 2.95 -12.29 -13.16
C LEU A 288 2.05 -13.24 -13.94
N ILE A 289 1.87 -13.00 -15.25
CA ILE A 289 1.04 -13.83 -16.12
C ILE A 289 1.58 -15.27 -16.14
N VAL A 290 2.89 -15.44 -16.34
CA VAL A 290 3.53 -16.77 -16.38
C VAL A 290 3.38 -17.50 -15.05
N SER A 291 3.46 -16.79 -13.91
CA SER A 291 3.26 -17.40 -12.59
C SER A 291 1.86 -17.97 -12.37
N PHE A 292 0.84 -17.43 -13.06
CA PHE A 292 -0.50 -17.97 -13.01
C PHE A 292 -0.67 -19.22 -13.88
N LEU A 293 0.09 -19.32 -14.97
CA LEU A 293 -0.01 -20.42 -15.93
C LEU A 293 0.86 -21.62 -15.53
N VAL A 294 2.05 -21.37 -14.99
CA VAL A 294 3.02 -22.42 -14.66
C VAL A 294 2.75 -22.96 -13.25
N PRO A 295 2.63 -24.29 -13.05
CA PRO A 295 2.53 -24.86 -11.70
C PRO A 295 3.80 -24.60 -10.89
N HIS A 296 3.65 -23.98 -9.73
CA HIS A 296 4.71 -23.80 -8.74
C HIS A 296 4.10 -23.68 -7.34
N GLN A 297 4.91 -23.86 -6.28
CA GLN A 297 4.43 -23.95 -4.89
C GLN A 297 3.56 -22.78 -4.42
N ASN A 298 3.83 -21.56 -4.91
CA ASN A 298 3.14 -20.34 -4.49
C ASN A 298 2.00 -19.90 -5.41
N ARG A 299 1.64 -20.68 -6.45
CA ARG A 299 0.72 -20.23 -7.51
C ARG A 299 -0.62 -19.74 -6.95
N ASN A 300 -1.28 -20.56 -6.12
CA ASN A 300 -2.58 -20.24 -5.55
C ASN A 300 -2.51 -19.00 -4.64
N LYS A 301 -1.40 -18.84 -3.90
CA LYS A 301 -1.16 -17.67 -3.05
C LYS A 301 -1.02 -16.39 -3.87
N LEU A 302 -0.30 -16.44 -5.00
CA LEU A 302 -0.16 -15.28 -5.90
C LEU A 302 -1.50 -14.90 -6.54
N ILE A 303 -2.28 -15.89 -6.99
CA ILE A 303 -3.62 -15.66 -7.55
C ILE A 303 -4.54 -15.07 -6.49
N GLY A 304 -4.58 -15.66 -5.30
CA GLY A 304 -5.37 -15.17 -4.18
C GLY A 304 -4.97 -13.75 -3.77
N PHE A 305 -3.67 -13.46 -3.70
CA PHE A 305 -3.17 -12.12 -3.40
C PHE A 305 -3.59 -11.13 -4.50
N PHE A 306 -3.44 -11.49 -5.77
CA PHE A 306 -3.84 -10.63 -6.88
C PHE A 306 -5.34 -10.30 -6.84
N LEU A 307 -6.19 -11.32 -6.72
CA LEU A 307 -7.64 -11.12 -6.70
C LEU A 307 -8.11 -10.36 -5.46
N VAL A 308 -7.65 -10.77 -4.28
CA VAL A 308 -8.16 -10.25 -3.00
C VAL A 308 -7.52 -8.92 -2.59
N VAL A 309 -6.23 -8.74 -2.85
CA VAL A 309 -5.46 -7.59 -2.35
C VAL A 309 -5.28 -6.51 -3.41
N ILE A 310 -5.36 -6.85 -4.70
CA ILE A 310 -5.20 -5.87 -5.80
C ILE A 310 -6.54 -5.56 -6.46
N ILE A 311 -7.23 -6.57 -7.00
CA ILE A 311 -8.44 -6.35 -7.82
C ILE A 311 -9.64 -5.92 -6.97
N LEU A 312 -10.05 -6.72 -5.98
CA LEU A 312 -11.24 -6.44 -5.18
C LEU A 312 -11.22 -5.07 -4.48
N PRO A 313 -10.10 -4.56 -3.95
CA PRO A 313 -10.08 -3.22 -3.38
C PRO A 313 -10.26 -2.11 -4.42
N ILE A 314 -9.68 -2.25 -5.62
CA ILE A 314 -9.86 -1.29 -6.71
C ILE A 314 -11.31 -1.28 -7.18
N GLU A 315 -11.92 -2.45 -7.35
CA GLU A 315 -13.34 -2.60 -7.69
C GLU A 315 -14.24 -1.98 -6.62
N THR A 316 -13.94 -2.21 -5.35
CA THR A 316 -14.68 -1.61 -4.23
C THR A 316 -14.62 -0.09 -4.27
N GLN A 317 -13.45 0.50 -4.54
CA GLN A 317 -13.30 1.95 -4.70
C GLN A 317 -14.07 2.48 -5.92
N CYS A 318 -14.01 1.76 -7.04
CA CYS A 318 -14.76 2.11 -8.25
C CYS A 318 -16.27 2.09 -8.00
N LEU A 319 -16.77 1.07 -7.30
CA LEU A 319 -18.17 0.94 -6.93
C LEU A 319 -18.60 2.07 -5.99
N ILE A 320 -17.81 2.39 -4.96
CA ILE A 320 -18.09 3.50 -4.05
C ILE A 320 -18.15 4.82 -4.82
N ALA A 321 -17.20 5.08 -5.72
CA ALA A 321 -17.19 6.29 -6.54
C ALA A 321 -18.44 6.38 -7.44
N THR A 322 -18.84 5.25 -8.05
CA THR A 322 -20.03 5.16 -8.90
C THR A 322 -21.32 5.41 -8.10
N LEU A 323 -21.48 4.72 -6.96
CA LEU A 323 -22.66 4.87 -6.09
C LEU A 323 -22.81 6.29 -5.54
N LYS A 324 -21.69 6.97 -5.28
CA LYS A 324 -21.69 8.35 -4.79
C LYS A 324 -21.74 9.41 -5.90
N GLY A 325 -21.69 9.03 -7.17
CA GLY A 325 -21.56 9.99 -8.28
C GLY A 325 -20.28 10.85 -8.19
N TYR A 326 -19.22 10.33 -7.55
CA TYR A 326 -17.95 11.03 -7.39
C TYR A 326 -16.94 10.58 -8.44
N TRP A 327 -15.89 11.37 -8.67
CA TRP A 327 -14.80 10.98 -9.58
C TRP A 327 -14.08 9.72 -9.13
N PHE A 328 -13.82 8.81 -10.06
CA PHE A 328 -12.90 7.70 -9.88
C PHE A 328 -11.52 8.07 -10.40
N LEU A 329 -10.54 8.15 -9.50
CA LEU A 329 -9.21 8.71 -9.75
C LEU A 329 -8.10 7.79 -9.25
N GLN A 330 -6.96 7.82 -9.94
CA GLN A 330 -5.79 6.98 -9.65
C GLN A 330 -5.31 7.11 -8.19
N ARG A 331 -5.33 8.33 -7.64
CA ARG A 331 -4.95 8.61 -6.25
C ARG A 331 -5.80 7.88 -5.19
N GLN A 332 -7.01 7.43 -5.51
CA GLN A 332 -7.89 6.74 -4.55
C GLN A 332 -7.41 5.31 -4.25
N PHE A 333 -6.68 4.69 -5.17
CA PHE A 333 -6.12 3.35 -5.02
C PHE A 333 -4.59 3.34 -5.03
N ILE A 334 -3.94 4.49 -4.80
CA ILE A 334 -2.48 4.60 -4.79
C ILE A 334 -1.80 3.68 -3.76
N TRP A 335 -2.51 3.37 -2.69
CA TRP A 335 -2.06 2.46 -1.64
C TRP A 335 -1.96 1.00 -2.08
N VAL A 336 -2.61 0.64 -3.19
CA VAL A 336 -2.50 -0.69 -3.81
C VAL A 336 -1.19 -0.84 -4.58
N VAL A 337 -0.60 0.27 -5.05
CA VAL A 337 0.66 0.27 -5.82
C VAL A 337 1.80 -0.48 -5.13
N PRO A 338 2.16 -0.23 -3.86
CA PRO A 338 3.25 -0.97 -3.21
C PRO A 338 2.93 -2.45 -3.01
N LEU A 339 1.66 -2.82 -2.83
CA LEU A 339 1.23 -4.22 -2.74
C LEU A 339 1.35 -4.91 -4.12
N PHE A 340 1.02 -4.18 -5.19
CA PHE A 340 1.20 -4.66 -6.56
C PHE A 340 2.68 -4.82 -6.93
N ALA A 341 3.52 -3.84 -6.58
CA ALA A 341 4.97 -3.93 -6.74
C ALA A 341 5.54 -5.15 -5.99
N PHE A 342 5.07 -5.38 -4.76
CA PHE A 342 5.40 -6.56 -3.98
C PHE A 342 4.96 -7.87 -4.67
N LEU A 343 3.75 -7.91 -5.24
CA LEU A 343 3.25 -9.06 -5.99
C LEU A 343 4.11 -9.37 -7.22
N LEU A 344 4.51 -8.35 -8.00
CA LEU A 344 5.37 -8.55 -9.18
C LEU A 344 6.74 -9.11 -8.81
N GLY A 345 7.34 -8.59 -7.73
CA GLY A 345 8.56 -9.16 -7.16
C GLY A 345 8.39 -10.61 -6.73
N TRP A 346 7.27 -10.94 -6.07
CA TRP A 346 6.98 -12.29 -5.59
C TRP A 346 6.74 -13.29 -6.73
N ALA A 347 6.05 -12.87 -7.78
CA ALA A 347 5.77 -13.69 -8.96
C ALA A 347 7.08 -14.05 -9.69
N CYS A 348 7.93 -13.06 -9.95
CA CYS A 348 9.24 -13.28 -10.56
C CYS A 348 10.13 -14.20 -9.71
N ASP A 349 10.20 -13.94 -8.40
CA ASP A 349 10.99 -14.75 -7.47
C ASP A 349 10.54 -16.21 -7.45
N SER A 350 9.23 -16.45 -7.45
CA SER A 350 8.65 -17.79 -7.42
C SER A 350 9.01 -18.58 -8.68
N LEU A 351 8.93 -17.97 -9.86
CA LEU A 351 9.29 -18.61 -11.13
C LEU A 351 10.78 -18.97 -11.20
N ILE A 352 11.65 -18.04 -10.81
CA ILE A 352 13.11 -18.27 -10.83
C ILE A 352 13.49 -19.36 -9.83
N ASN A 353 12.91 -19.33 -8.63
CA ASN A 353 13.20 -20.34 -7.61
C ASN A 353 12.77 -21.74 -8.05
N GLU A 354 11.57 -21.87 -8.65
CA GLU A 354 11.08 -23.14 -9.19
C GLU A 354 12.02 -23.69 -10.28
N PHE A 355 12.45 -22.85 -11.23
CA PHE A 355 13.38 -23.24 -12.28
C PHE A 355 14.74 -23.71 -11.73
N VAL A 356 15.25 -23.06 -10.67
CA VAL A 356 16.49 -23.46 -10.00
C VAL A 356 16.33 -24.81 -9.30
N ILE A 357 15.19 -25.06 -8.66
CA ILE A 357 14.90 -26.34 -7.99
C ILE A 357 14.83 -27.48 -9.02
N GLN A 358 14.09 -27.29 -10.11
CA GLN A 358 13.95 -28.30 -11.17
C GLN A 358 15.31 -28.68 -11.77
N ARG A 359 16.18 -27.71 -12.08
CA ARG A 359 17.54 -27.98 -12.57
C ARG A 359 18.39 -28.79 -11.59
N ARG A 360 18.27 -28.52 -10.29
CA ARG A 360 19.01 -29.28 -9.26
C ARG A 360 18.54 -30.73 -9.18
N ASN A 361 17.25 -30.97 -9.34
CA ASN A 361 16.68 -32.33 -9.29
C ASN A 361 17.09 -33.16 -10.51
N VAL A 362 17.08 -32.58 -11.71
CA VAL A 362 17.56 -33.25 -12.94
C VAL A 362 19.05 -33.59 -12.87
N HIS A 363 19.87 -32.74 -12.23
CA HIS A 363 21.29 -33.05 -12.08
C HIS A 363 21.54 -34.19 -11.10
N LYS A 364 20.74 -34.28 -10.02
CA LYS A 364 20.82 -35.38 -9.04
C LYS A 364 20.35 -36.73 -9.58
N SER A 365 19.49 -36.78 -10.59
CA SER A 365 19.03 -38.05 -11.19
C SER A 365 20.02 -38.65 -12.19
N ASN A 366 21.01 -37.87 -12.62
CA ASN A 366 22.00 -38.27 -13.63
C ASN A 366 23.37 -38.63 -13.04
N VAL A 367 23.50 -38.56 -11.71
CA VAL A 367 24.63 -39.01 -10.90
C VAL A 367 24.16 -40.18 -10.08
#